data_AF-A0A096F961-F1
#
_entry.id   AF-A0A096F961-F1
#
_cell.length_a   1.000
_cell.length_b   1.000
_cell.length_c   1.000
_cell.angle_alpha   90.00
_cell.angle_beta   90.00
_cell.angle_gamma   90.00
#
_symmetry.space_group_name_H-M   'P 1'
#
loop_
_entity.id
_entity.type
_entity.pdbx_description
1 polymer ?
#
loop_
_entity_poly.entity_id
_entity_poly.type
_entity_poly.pdbx_seq_one_letter_code
_entity_poly.pdbx_strand_id
1 'polypeptide(L)'
;MPVEQQTPFNEYTGNGVTTVFAFQFQVLIATDLAVFVDGAIKANGTDYTITGVGSQQGGQVTFSAAPASGADVLLAREMVFARDTDYQTNGDLREAVLDRDFDRIWLVLQGIASSVGTALRLPFPEQAAALPSFISRRDRILGFNSVTGVPEMTSFTMTQVASAIAAAYGTGSTLDALTFLQAGFGAVPRTAQDKSRELRTPQDYGAIANGLSDDTDALNKAFVGPVTLTKGIYLGNPFAVSRLFLKGIDAEIKKLDSSGNIISLDSADNSCITDIRIRANKGGNADASGHHIAVADGKEMSFSNIDILGAEGKGAGLLFYPNAIPFQERIIVTNIRGS
;
A
#
# COMPACT_ATOMS: atom_id res chain seq x y z
N MET A 1 -32.87 15.37 49.18
CA MET A 1 -33.47 15.19 47.83
C MET A 1 -32.63 14.14 47.14
N PRO A 2 -33.23 13.06 46.62
CA PRO A 2 -32.46 11.96 46.05
C PRO A 2 -31.70 12.41 44.80
N VAL A 3 -30.56 11.77 44.55
CA VAL A 3 -29.81 12.00 43.32
C VAL A 3 -30.49 11.38 42.09
N GLU A 4 -30.55 12.13 41.00
CA GLU A 4 -31.09 11.67 39.72
C GLU A 4 -30.06 10.84 38.93
N GLN A 5 -30.50 10.11 37.92
CA GLN A 5 -29.61 9.44 36.98
C GLN A 5 -28.90 10.48 36.11
N GLN A 6 -27.57 10.47 36.13
CA GLN A 6 -26.75 11.43 35.40
C GLN A 6 -25.65 10.74 34.60
N THR A 7 -25.27 11.33 33.48
CA THR A 7 -24.03 10.99 32.78
C THR A 7 -22.86 11.64 33.54
N PRO A 8 -21.94 10.87 34.15
CA PRO A 8 -20.91 11.38 35.05
C PRO A 8 -19.73 12.02 34.30
N PHE A 9 -19.91 12.48 33.07
CA PHE A 9 -18.88 13.14 32.28
C PHE A 9 -19.48 14.08 31.23
N ASN A 10 -18.66 15.04 30.78
CA ASN A 10 -18.92 15.91 29.64
C ASN A 10 -17.64 16.05 28.80
N GLU A 11 -17.80 16.00 27.48
CA GLU A 11 -16.71 16.15 26.51
C GLU A 11 -16.87 17.45 25.70
N TYR A 12 -15.77 18.14 25.47
CA TYR A 12 -15.70 19.38 24.71
C TYR A 12 -14.45 19.42 23.83
N THR A 13 -14.51 20.20 22.75
CA THR A 13 -13.32 20.51 21.94
C THR A 13 -12.88 21.94 22.20
N GLY A 14 -11.61 22.12 22.57
CA GLY A 14 -11.00 23.42 22.76
C GLY A 14 -10.94 24.23 21.46
N ASN A 15 -11.12 25.55 21.56
CA ASN A 15 -11.02 26.49 20.44
C ASN A 15 -9.85 27.50 20.60
N GLY A 16 -9.03 27.37 21.65
CA GLY A 16 -7.96 28.30 21.97
C GLY A 16 -8.40 29.61 22.62
N VAL A 17 -9.69 29.80 22.92
CA VAL A 17 -10.24 31.07 23.44
C VAL A 17 -11.15 30.86 24.65
N THR A 18 -12.06 29.88 24.60
CA THR A 18 -13.02 29.59 25.67
C THR A 18 -12.30 29.00 26.88
N THR A 19 -12.51 29.58 28.06
CA THR A 19 -11.95 29.12 29.33
C THR A 19 -12.97 28.47 30.26
N VAL A 20 -14.27 28.69 30.01
CA VAL A 20 -15.35 28.20 30.87
C VAL A 20 -16.07 27.04 30.19
N PHE A 21 -16.11 25.90 30.88
CA PHE A 21 -16.78 24.68 30.43
C PHE A 21 -17.72 24.20 31.53
N ALA A 22 -18.99 23.99 31.19
CA ALA A 22 -19.97 23.50 32.15
C ALA A 22 -19.80 22.00 32.37
N PHE A 23 -20.23 21.49 33.52
CA PHE A 23 -20.50 20.08 33.72
C PHE A 23 -21.94 19.93 34.23
N GLN A 24 -22.66 18.91 33.78
CA GLN A 24 -24.11 18.76 33.99
C GLN A 24 -24.44 17.63 34.97
N PHE A 25 -23.52 17.33 35.88
CA PHE A 25 -23.64 16.25 36.85
C PHE A 25 -23.18 16.68 38.24
N GLN A 26 -23.68 16.03 39.28
CA GLN A 26 -23.40 16.39 40.66
C GLN A 26 -21.97 16.03 41.08
N VAL A 27 -21.23 16.98 41.62
CA VAL A 27 -19.92 16.75 42.23
C VAL A 27 -20.04 17.08 43.72
N LEU A 28 -19.89 16.09 44.62
CA LEU A 28 -20.12 16.30 46.06
C LEU A 28 -19.05 17.19 46.70
N ILE A 29 -17.80 16.93 46.35
CA ILE A 29 -16.63 17.69 46.78
C ILE A 29 -15.72 17.93 45.59
N ALA A 30 -14.93 19.00 45.61
CA ALA A 30 -14.13 19.43 44.46
C ALA A 30 -13.13 18.35 43.96
N THR A 31 -12.70 17.43 44.84
CA THR A 31 -11.79 16.32 44.50
C THR A 31 -12.47 15.17 43.77
N ASP A 32 -13.81 15.14 43.73
CA ASP A 32 -14.57 14.11 43.01
C ASP A 32 -14.71 14.45 41.50
N LEU A 33 -14.12 15.56 41.02
CA LEU A 33 -14.09 15.95 39.61
C LEU A 33 -12.66 15.91 39.07
N ALA A 34 -12.41 15.00 38.13
CA ALA A 34 -11.19 14.96 37.33
C ALA A 34 -11.39 15.73 36.02
N VAL A 35 -10.36 16.48 35.62
CA VAL A 35 -10.34 17.24 34.37
C VAL A 35 -9.15 16.79 33.55
N PHE A 36 -9.39 16.40 32.30
CA PHE A 36 -8.37 15.98 31.36
C PHE A 36 -8.34 16.92 30.16
N VAL A 37 -7.14 17.19 29.65
CA VAL A 37 -6.92 17.84 28.36
C VAL A 37 -5.96 16.98 27.56
N ASP A 38 -6.38 16.51 26.38
CA ASP A 38 -5.65 15.54 25.54
C ASP A 38 -5.21 14.29 26.32
N GLY A 39 -6.08 13.80 27.21
CA GLY A 39 -5.82 12.66 28.08
C GLY A 39 -4.90 12.92 29.28
N ALA A 40 -4.37 14.14 29.45
CA ALA A 40 -3.55 14.50 30.61
C ALA A 40 -4.37 15.12 31.74
N ILE A 41 -4.23 14.61 32.96
CA ILE A 41 -4.88 15.15 34.16
C ILE A 41 -4.40 16.58 34.44
N LYS A 42 -5.35 17.46 34.76
CA LYS A 42 -5.11 18.84 35.21
C LYS A 42 -5.36 18.99 36.70
N ALA A 43 -4.68 19.94 37.33
CA ALA A 43 -4.78 20.19 38.76
C ALA A 43 -5.74 21.34 39.09
N ASN A 44 -6.75 21.05 39.92
CA ASN A 44 -7.62 22.07 40.49
C ASN A 44 -6.83 23.08 41.34
N GLY A 45 -7.14 24.37 41.21
CA GLY A 45 -6.48 25.50 41.85
C GLY A 45 -5.24 26.02 41.10
N THR A 46 -4.67 25.23 40.19
CA THR A 46 -3.52 25.64 39.36
C THR A 46 -3.95 25.81 37.89
N ASP A 47 -4.41 24.72 37.28
CA ASP A 47 -4.79 24.69 35.87
C ASP A 47 -6.23 25.16 35.65
N TYR A 48 -7.11 24.93 36.63
CA TYR A 48 -8.52 25.33 36.58
C TYR A 48 -9.11 25.55 37.98
N THR A 49 -10.27 26.17 38.06
CA THR A 49 -11.10 26.25 39.27
C THR A 49 -12.49 25.71 39.01
N ILE A 50 -13.18 25.28 40.07
CA ILE A 50 -14.52 24.67 39.99
C ILE A 50 -15.52 25.55 40.74
N THR A 51 -16.66 25.80 40.10
CA THR A 51 -17.85 26.40 40.72
C THR A 51 -19.04 25.45 40.59
N GLY A 52 -20.04 25.56 41.48
CA GLY A 52 -21.22 24.68 41.45
C GLY A 52 -20.99 23.29 42.07
N VAL A 53 -19.94 23.11 42.89
CA VAL A 53 -19.79 21.91 43.74
C VAL A 53 -21.01 21.79 44.68
N GLY A 54 -21.55 20.58 44.80
CA GLY A 54 -22.75 20.27 45.57
C GLY A 54 -24.07 20.47 44.81
N SER A 55 -24.06 21.15 43.66
CA SER A 55 -25.25 21.33 42.82
C SER A 55 -25.62 20.04 42.09
N GLN A 56 -26.89 19.64 42.16
CA GLN A 56 -27.39 18.49 41.41
C GLN A 56 -27.34 18.72 39.89
N GLN A 57 -27.55 19.95 39.42
CA GLN A 57 -27.51 20.29 37.99
C GLN A 57 -26.08 20.52 37.47
N GLY A 58 -25.08 20.27 38.32
CA GLY A 58 -23.67 20.51 38.02
C GLY A 58 -23.27 21.97 38.15
N GLY A 59 -22.19 22.33 37.46
CA GLY A 59 -21.46 23.57 37.66
C GLY A 59 -20.54 23.90 36.50
N GLN A 60 -19.45 24.61 36.77
CA GLN A 60 -18.51 25.04 35.74
C GLN A 60 -17.07 24.87 36.17
N VAL A 61 -16.24 24.43 35.23
CA VAL A 61 -14.78 24.46 35.27
C VAL A 61 -14.31 25.70 34.53
N THR A 62 -13.48 26.51 35.17
CA THR A 62 -12.83 27.68 34.56
C THR A 62 -11.33 27.45 34.50
N PHE A 63 -10.79 27.27 33.30
CA PHE A 63 -9.36 27.12 33.09
C PHE A 63 -8.61 28.44 33.27
N SER A 64 -7.42 28.36 33.87
CA SER A 64 -6.47 29.48 33.98
C SER A 64 -5.91 29.90 32.62
N ALA A 65 -5.82 28.96 31.66
CA ALA A 65 -5.44 29.19 30.27
C ALA A 65 -6.38 28.39 29.36
N ALA A 66 -6.87 29.00 28.27
CA ALA A 66 -7.79 28.34 27.36
C ALA A 66 -7.15 27.09 26.73
N PRO A 67 -7.84 25.92 26.74
CA PRO A 67 -7.38 24.74 26.01
C PRO A 67 -7.15 25.07 24.53
N ALA A 68 -6.07 24.54 23.96
CA ALA A 68 -5.68 24.81 22.58
C ALA A 68 -6.77 24.40 21.57
N SER A 69 -6.73 25.00 20.38
CA SER A 69 -7.68 24.62 19.32
C SER A 69 -7.50 23.16 18.93
N GLY A 70 -8.59 22.39 18.96
CA GLY A 70 -8.60 20.96 18.68
C GLY A 70 -8.24 20.06 19.86
N ALA A 71 -7.91 20.62 21.03
CA ALA A 71 -7.65 19.83 22.21
C ALA A 71 -8.93 19.16 22.72
N ASP A 72 -8.84 17.89 23.13
CA ASP A 72 -9.95 17.16 23.73
C ASP A 72 -10.03 17.50 25.23
N VAL A 73 -11.19 17.98 25.69
CA VAL A 73 -11.43 18.40 27.07
C VAL A 73 -12.50 17.49 27.67
N LEU A 74 -12.11 16.70 28.66
CA LEU A 74 -13.00 15.78 29.38
C LEU A 74 -13.13 16.23 30.84
N LEU A 75 -14.37 16.45 31.28
CA LEU A 75 -14.73 16.66 32.68
C LEU A 75 -15.42 15.39 33.17
N ALA A 76 -14.86 14.70 34.15
CA ALA A 76 -15.38 13.40 34.60
C ALA A 76 -15.47 13.31 36.13
N ARG A 77 -16.54 12.67 36.63
CA ARG A 77 -16.71 12.36 38.05
C ARG A 77 -15.86 11.15 38.42
N GLU A 78 -14.81 11.38 39.20
CA GLU A 78 -13.94 10.33 39.72
C GLU A 78 -13.98 10.34 41.24
N MET A 79 -14.78 9.45 41.81
CA MET A 79 -14.99 9.38 43.26
C MET A 79 -14.16 8.26 43.87
N VAL A 80 -13.53 8.54 45.01
CA VAL A 80 -12.87 7.49 45.81
C VAL A 80 -13.91 6.50 46.32
N PHE A 81 -13.65 5.19 46.13
CA PHE A 81 -14.48 4.09 46.64
C PHE A 81 -14.30 3.92 48.16
N ALA A 82 -14.82 4.88 48.90
CA ALA A 82 -14.79 4.90 50.36
C ALA A 82 -16.10 5.45 50.93
N ARG A 83 -16.43 4.97 52.12
CA ARG A 83 -17.54 5.45 52.94
C ARG A 83 -16.98 5.88 54.29
N ASP A 84 -16.97 7.19 54.53
CA ASP A 84 -16.38 7.80 55.72
C ASP A 84 -17.44 8.19 56.78
N THR A 85 -18.72 8.01 56.48
CA THR A 85 -19.82 8.36 57.39
C THR A 85 -20.01 7.30 58.47
N ASP A 86 -19.79 7.68 59.73
CA ASP A 86 -20.06 6.85 60.90
C ASP A 86 -21.28 7.38 61.69
N TYR A 87 -22.34 6.56 61.76
CA TYR A 87 -23.56 6.91 62.49
C TYR A 87 -23.40 6.59 63.98
N GLN A 88 -23.61 7.59 64.82
CA GLN A 88 -23.45 7.45 66.26
C GLN A 88 -24.57 6.61 66.87
N THR A 89 -24.21 5.67 67.76
CA THR A 89 -25.20 4.89 68.52
C THR A 89 -25.95 5.81 69.47
N ASN A 90 -27.29 5.78 69.45
CA ASN A 90 -28.18 6.68 70.19
C ASN A 90 -28.02 8.19 69.82
N GLY A 91 -27.38 8.50 68.70
CA GLY A 91 -27.36 9.85 68.14
C GLY A 91 -28.53 10.11 67.19
N ASP A 92 -28.80 11.38 66.91
CA ASP A 92 -29.84 11.76 65.95
C ASP A 92 -29.47 11.36 64.52
N LEU A 93 -30.37 10.67 63.83
CA LEU A 93 -30.26 10.39 62.40
C LEU A 93 -30.73 11.61 61.60
N ARG A 94 -29.81 12.53 61.33
CA ARG A 94 -30.07 13.73 60.53
C ARG A 94 -30.29 13.35 59.07
N GLU A 95 -31.39 13.80 58.45
CA GLU A 95 -31.70 13.42 57.07
C GLU A 95 -30.57 13.84 56.11
N ALA A 96 -29.96 15.00 56.32
CA ALA A 96 -28.90 15.51 55.44
C ALA A 96 -27.62 14.65 55.46
N VAL A 97 -27.32 13.99 56.59
CA VAL A 97 -26.15 13.10 56.69
C VAL A 97 -26.48 11.78 55.98
N LEU A 98 -27.68 11.27 56.19
CA LEU A 98 -28.16 10.03 55.59
C LEU A 98 -28.29 10.13 54.07
N ASP A 99 -28.93 11.18 53.57
CA ASP A 99 -29.09 11.46 52.13
C ASP A 99 -27.71 11.56 51.46
N ARG A 100 -26.77 12.32 52.03
CA ARG A 100 -25.43 12.49 51.45
C ARG A 100 -24.65 11.17 51.38
N ASP A 101 -24.78 10.33 52.40
CA ASP A 101 -24.13 9.01 52.45
C ASP A 101 -24.69 8.06 51.38
N PHE A 102 -26.02 8.05 51.19
CA PHE A 102 -26.66 7.27 50.13
C PHE A 102 -26.39 7.82 48.72
N ASP A 103 -26.47 9.14 48.53
CA ASP A 103 -26.19 9.78 47.25
C ASP A 103 -24.77 9.46 46.79
N ARG A 104 -23.78 9.47 47.71
CA ARG A 104 -22.39 9.10 47.39
C ARG A 104 -22.30 7.70 46.76
N ILE A 105 -23.03 6.72 47.30
CA ILE A 105 -23.05 5.35 46.77
C ILE A 105 -23.65 5.33 45.36
N TRP A 106 -24.78 6.02 45.16
CA TRP A 106 -25.43 6.08 43.85
C TRP A 106 -24.57 6.76 42.80
N LEU A 107 -23.87 7.83 43.16
CA LEU A 107 -22.97 8.53 42.25
C LEU A 107 -21.76 7.68 41.85
N VAL A 108 -21.18 6.93 42.80
CA VAL A 108 -20.14 5.94 42.51
C VAL A 108 -20.65 4.87 41.54
N LEU A 109 -21.86 4.35 41.76
CA LEU A 109 -22.46 3.33 40.88
C LEU A 109 -22.72 3.85 39.47
N GLN A 110 -23.15 5.10 39.31
CA GLN A 110 -23.30 5.75 38.01
C GLN A 110 -21.95 5.86 37.28
N GLY A 111 -20.88 6.22 38.00
CA GLY A 111 -19.50 6.23 37.50
C GLY A 111 -19.06 4.85 36.99
N ILE A 112 -19.26 3.80 37.81
CA ILE A 112 -18.94 2.42 37.43
C ILE A 112 -19.73 1.98 36.19
N ALA A 113 -21.03 2.27 36.14
CA ALA A 113 -21.88 1.92 34.99
C ALA A 113 -21.38 2.57 33.69
N SER A 114 -20.94 3.83 33.76
CA SER A 114 -20.32 4.54 32.63
C SER A 114 -19.01 3.88 32.19
N SER A 115 -18.13 3.55 33.14
CA SER A 115 -16.85 2.91 32.86
C SER A 115 -17.01 1.50 32.26
N VAL A 116 -17.97 0.72 32.74
CA VAL A 116 -18.28 -0.59 32.16
C VAL A 116 -18.92 -0.44 30.77
N GLY A 117 -19.66 0.65 30.52
CA GLY A 117 -20.27 0.95 29.21
C GLY A 117 -19.25 1.14 28.08
N THR A 118 -18.04 1.61 28.39
CA THR A 118 -16.97 1.85 27.41
C THR A 118 -15.90 0.73 27.38
N ALA A 119 -16.03 -0.27 28.25
CA ALA A 119 -15.11 -1.40 28.29
C ALA A 119 -15.35 -2.39 27.14
N LEU A 120 -14.30 -3.11 26.73
CA LEU A 120 -14.46 -4.30 25.90
C LEU A 120 -15.21 -5.37 26.70
N ARG A 121 -16.37 -5.81 26.20
CA ARG A 121 -17.24 -6.76 26.89
C ARG A 121 -17.51 -7.97 26.04
N LEU A 122 -17.62 -9.11 26.72
CA LEU A 122 -18.18 -10.32 26.16
C LEU A 122 -19.69 -10.37 26.41
N PRO A 123 -20.47 -10.96 25.48
CA PRO A 123 -21.86 -11.33 25.74
C PRO A 123 -21.98 -12.21 26.99
N PHE A 124 -23.02 -12.02 27.80
CA PHE A 124 -23.30 -12.97 28.88
C PHE A 124 -23.84 -14.29 28.29
N PRO A 125 -23.39 -15.48 28.75
CA PRO A 125 -22.55 -15.79 29.92
C PRO A 125 -21.06 -16.03 29.61
N GLU A 126 -20.56 -15.58 28.47
CA GLU A 126 -19.19 -15.83 28.02
C GLU A 126 -18.15 -15.24 28.98
N GLN A 127 -16.99 -15.90 29.07
CA GLN A 127 -15.90 -15.55 29.98
C GLN A 127 -14.59 -15.59 29.19
N ALA A 128 -13.71 -14.62 29.40
CA ALA A 128 -12.33 -14.65 28.92
C ALA A 128 -11.38 -14.84 30.10
N ALA A 129 -10.23 -15.45 29.83
CA ALA A 129 -9.12 -15.46 30.78
C ALA A 129 -8.57 -14.04 30.97
N ALA A 130 -7.94 -13.80 32.11
CA ALA A 130 -7.22 -12.55 32.35
C ALA A 130 -6.15 -12.34 31.26
N LEU A 131 -6.01 -11.11 30.79
CA LEU A 131 -4.98 -10.77 29.81
C LEU A 131 -3.58 -11.05 30.39
N PRO A 132 -2.63 -11.55 29.58
CA PRO A 132 -1.24 -11.72 30.00
C PRO A 132 -0.59 -10.41 30.47
N SER A 133 0.55 -10.53 31.16
CA SER A 133 1.29 -9.38 31.69
C SER A 133 1.60 -8.33 30.62
N PHE A 134 1.77 -7.07 31.04
CA PHE A 134 2.10 -5.97 30.12
C PHE A 134 3.38 -6.21 29.31
N ILE A 135 4.34 -6.97 29.85
CA ILE A 135 5.59 -7.31 29.17
C ILE A 135 5.33 -8.35 28.10
N SER A 136 4.57 -9.40 28.42
CA SER A 136 4.27 -10.51 27.52
C SER A 136 3.42 -10.08 26.32
N ARG A 137 2.52 -9.11 26.52
CA ARG A 137 1.61 -8.61 25.47
C ARG A 137 2.19 -7.51 24.59
N ARG A 138 3.44 -7.07 24.79
CA ARG A 138 4.02 -6.03 23.93
C ARG A 138 4.10 -6.50 22.49
N ASP A 139 3.72 -5.62 21.58
CA ASP A 139 3.74 -5.87 20.14
C ASP A 139 2.86 -7.07 19.73
N ARG A 140 1.95 -7.53 20.59
CA ARG A 140 0.97 -8.59 20.29
C ARG A 140 -0.39 -7.99 19.98
N ILE A 141 -1.20 -8.75 19.26
CA ILE A 141 -2.54 -8.36 18.85
C ILE A 141 -3.56 -9.12 19.70
N LEU A 142 -4.66 -8.46 20.05
CA LEU A 142 -5.82 -9.15 20.61
C LEU A 142 -6.59 -9.80 19.45
N GLY A 143 -6.66 -11.13 19.46
CA GLY A 143 -7.38 -11.91 18.46
C GLY A 143 -8.40 -12.83 19.11
N PHE A 144 -9.09 -13.62 18.29
CA PHE A 144 -9.99 -14.66 18.74
C PHE A 144 -9.42 -16.02 18.35
N ASN A 145 -9.48 -16.96 19.28
CA ASN A 145 -9.02 -18.33 19.02
C ASN A 145 -9.85 -18.95 17.89
N SER A 146 -9.19 -19.57 16.91
CA SER A 146 -9.86 -20.13 15.73
C SER A 146 -10.77 -21.33 16.01
N VAL A 147 -10.62 -21.97 17.19
CA VAL A 147 -11.40 -23.13 17.60
C VAL A 147 -12.42 -22.75 18.67
N THR A 148 -11.99 -22.02 19.71
CA THR A 148 -12.84 -21.71 20.86
C THR A 148 -13.57 -20.37 20.75
N GLY A 149 -13.12 -19.48 19.86
CA GLY A 149 -13.69 -18.13 19.70
C GLY A 149 -13.41 -17.18 20.87
N VAL A 150 -12.71 -17.61 21.93
CA VAL A 150 -12.40 -16.79 23.10
C VAL A 150 -11.33 -15.74 22.72
N PRO A 151 -11.42 -14.50 23.22
CA PRO A 151 -10.35 -13.52 23.05
C PRO A 151 -9.03 -14.02 23.64
N GLU A 152 -7.97 -13.99 22.84
CA GLU A 152 -6.63 -14.39 23.24
C GLU A 152 -5.57 -13.48 22.65
N MET A 153 -4.36 -13.55 23.21
CA MET A 153 -3.20 -12.88 22.65
C MET A 153 -2.66 -13.70 21.48
N THR A 154 -2.42 -13.08 20.33
CA THR A 154 -1.83 -13.76 19.18
C THR A 154 -0.41 -14.24 19.47
N SER A 155 -0.01 -15.33 18.80
CA SER A 155 1.39 -15.83 18.86
C SER A 155 2.36 -14.94 18.08
N PHE A 156 1.87 -14.30 17.01
CA PHE A 156 2.61 -13.37 16.18
C PHE A 156 2.51 -11.92 16.67
N THR A 157 3.46 -11.11 16.21
CA THR A 157 3.58 -9.69 16.53
C THR A 157 2.98 -8.78 15.45
N MET A 158 2.65 -7.55 15.81
CA MET A 158 2.27 -6.52 14.83
C MET A 158 3.44 -6.23 13.88
N THR A 159 4.68 -6.24 14.38
CA THR A 159 5.89 -6.14 13.55
C THR A 159 6.01 -7.26 12.51
N GLN A 160 5.72 -8.52 12.89
CA GLN A 160 5.74 -9.66 11.97
C GLN A 160 4.64 -9.53 10.90
N VAL A 161 3.44 -9.08 11.28
CA VAL A 161 2.35 -8.84 10.32
C VAL A 161 2.73 -7.72 9.35
N ALA A 162 3.24 -6.60 9.84
CA ALA A 162 3.72 -5.50 9.01
C ALA A 162 4.82 -5.96 8.04
N SER A 163 5.75 -6.79 8.51
CA SER A 163 6.81 -7.36 7.68
C SER A 163 6.26 -8.28 6.58
N ALA A 164 5.27 -9.12 6.90
CA ALA A 164 4.63 -10.00 5.91
C ALA A 164 3.87 -9.21 4.84
N ILE A 165 3.18 -8.13 5.22
CA ILE A 165 2.49 -7.23 4.29
C ILE A 165 3.50 -6.51 3.40
N ALA A 166 4.58 -5.98 3.98
CA ALA A 166 5.65 -5.32 3.22
C ALA A 166 6.32 -6.27 2.22
N ALA A 167 6.54 -7.54 2.60
CA ALA A 167 7.08 -8.54 1.69
C ALA A 167 6.12 -8.87 0.54
N ALA A 168 4.81 -8.90 0.79
CA ALA A 168 3.81 -9.16 -0.24
C ALA A 168 3.66 -8.01 -1.25
N TYR A 169 3.75 -6.74 -0.79
CA TYR A 169 3.42 -5.56 -1.58
C TYR A 169 4.57 -4.57 -1.83
N GLY A 170 5.79 -4.90 -1.41
CA GLY A 170 6.96 -4.03 -1.59
C GLY A 170 7.35 -3.84 -3.05
N THR A 171 7.99 -2.72 -3.37
CA THR A 171 8.61 -2.48 -4.68
C THR A 171 9.66 -3.57 -4.95
N GLY A 172 9.45 -4.38 -5.98
CA GLY A 172 10.29 -5.55 -6.28
C GLY A 172 9.79 -6.88 -5.70
N SER A 173 8.63 -6.89 -5.01
CA SER A 173 7.93 -8.13 -4.66
C SER A 173 7.60 -8.91 -5.93
N THR A 174 8.05 -10.16 -5.98
CA THR A 174 7.80 -11.03 -7.11
C THR A 174 6.46 -11.74 -6.93
N LEU A 175 5.81 -12.08 -8.04
CA LEU A 175 4.62 -12.95 -8.08
C LEU A 175 4.90 -14.40 -7.59
N ASP A 176 6.04 -14.65 -6.97
CA ASP A 176 6.55 -15.97 -6.59
C ASP A 176 5.71 -16.64 -5.49
N ALA A 177 5.08 -15.85 -4.62
CA ALA A 177 4.23 -16.35 -3.54
C ALA A 177 2.83 -16.83 -4.01
N LEU A 178 2.44 -16.57 -5.26
CA LEU A 178 1.14 -16.97 -5.81
C LEU A 178 1.30 -18.15 -6.78
N THR A 179 0.52 -19.19 -6.57
CA THR A 179 0.48 -20.36 -7.46
C THR A 179 -0.47 -20.12 -8.63
N PHE A 180 -0.01 -20.39 -9.85
CA PHE A 180 -0.82 -20.49 -11.06
C PHE A 180 -1.10 -21.96 -11.38
N LEU A 181 -2.37 -22.29 -11.57
CA LEU A 181 -2.82 -23.59 -12.08
C LEU A 181 -3.59 -23.38 -13.38
N GLN A 182 -3.10 -23.96 -14.47
CA GLN A 182 -3.75 -23.88 -15.78
C GLN A 182 -5.11 -24.60 -15.73
N ALA A 183 -6.11 -24.05 -16.40
CA ALA A 183 -7.39 -24.75 -16.57
C ALA A 183 -7.21 -26.00 -17.46
N GLY A 184 -7.82 -27.12 -17.06
CA GLY A 184 -7.80 -28.38 -17.81
C GLY A 184 -7.39 -29.59 -16.95
N PHE A 185 -7.79 -30.79 -17.37
CA PHE A 185 -7.44 -32.03 -16.69
C PHE A 185 -5.93 -32.30 -16.80
N GLY A 186 -5.29 -32.62 -15.66
CA GLY A 186 -3.85 -32.94 -15.61
C GLY A 186 -2.91 -31.73 -15.57
N ALA A 187 -3.42 -30.51 -15.40
CA ALA A 187 -2.57 -29.34 -15.21
C ALA A 187 -1.73 -29.45 -13.93
N VAL A 188 -0.46 -29.06 -14.02
CA VAL A 188 0.49 -29.04 -12.88
C VAL A 188 0.64 -27.60 -12.39
N PRO A 189 0.53 -27.35 -11.08
CA PRO A 189 0.72 -26.00 -10.52
C PRO A 189 2.17 -25.52 -10.66
N ARG A 190 2.35 -24.22 -10.88
CA ARG A 190 3.65 -23.52 -10.90
C ARG A 190 3.50 -22.12 -10.32
N THR A 191 4.59 -21.36 -10.16
CA THR A 191 4.48 -19.98 -9.68
C THR A 191 3.87 -19.07 -10.76
N ALA A 192 3.10 -18.07 -10.35
CA ALA A 192 2.52 -17.08 -11.27
C ALA A 192 3.62 -16.30 -12.00
N GLN A 193 4.77 -16.08 -11.35
CA GLN A 193 5.95 -15.49 -11.97
C GLN A 193 6.50 -16.33 -13.12
N ASP A 194 6.66 -17.64 -12.91
CA ASP A 194 7.16 -18.53 -13.95
C ASP A 194 6.22 -18.52 -15.16
N LYS A 195 4.91 -18.49 -14.92
CA LYS A 195 3.92 -18.39 -16.01
C LYS A 195 4.06 -17.07 -16.77
N SER A 196 4.23 -15.95 -16.07
CA SER A 196 4.38 -14.63 -16.70
C SER A 196 5.65 -14.49 -17.54
N ARG A 197 6.69 -15.30 -17.28
CA ARG A 197 7.98 -15.26 -17.99
C ARG A 197 8.03 -16.09 -19.28
N GLU A 198 6.95 -16.76 -19.65
CA GLU A 198 6.91 -17.59 -20.87
C GLU A 198 7.06 -16.78 -22.17
N LEU A 199 6.69 -15.50 -22.15
CA LEU A 199 6.86 -14.59 -23.27
C LEU A 199 7.81 -13.46 -22.87
N ARG A 200 8.81 -13.20 -23.72
CA ARG A 200 9.76 -12.10 -23.54
C ARG A 200 9.55 -11.04 -24.61
N THR A 201 9.38 -9.80 -24.18
CA THR A 201 9.02 -8.65 -25.02
C THR A 201 9.91 -7.44 -24.69
N PRO A 202 10.05 -6.46 -25.59
CA PRO A 202 10.75 -5.21 -25.24
C PRO A 202 10.05 -4.41 -24.12
N GLN A 203 8.75 -4.57 -23.93
CA GLN A 203 8.00 -3.94 -22.84
C GLN A 203 8.50 -4.39 -21.47
N ASP A 204 8.98 -5.63 -21.33
CA ASP A 204 9.61 -6.14 -20.10
C ASP A 204 10.89 -5.38 -19.74
N TYR A 205 11.44 -4.63 -20.72
CA TYR A 205 12.62 -3.78 -20.58
C TYR A 205 12.31 -2.28 -20.66
N GLY A 206 11.02 -1.91 -20.66
CA GLY A 206 10.56 -0.52 -20.63
C GLY A 206 10.20 0.08 -22.00
N ALA A 207 10.07 -0.71 -23.06
CA ALA A 207 9.59 -0.19 -24.34
C ALA A 207 8.13 0.29 -24.23
N ILE A 208 7.82 1.40 -24.91
CA ILE A 208 6.47 1.97 -24.99
C ILE A 208 5.79 1.58 -26.30
N ALA A 209 6.54 1.42 -27.39
CA ALA A 209 6.05 0.98 -28.71
C ALA A 209 4.94 1.87 -29.32
N ASN A 210 4.99 3.18 -29.05
CA ASN A 210 4.02 4.17 -29.54
C ASN A 210 4.47 4.89 -30.83
N GLY A 211 5.66 4.57 -31.36
CA GLY A 211 6.26 5.19 -32.55
C GLY A 211 6.81 6.60 -32.34
N LEU A 212 6.84 7.09 -31.09
CA LEU A 212 7.27 8.44 -30.70
C LEU A 212 8.36 8.43 -29.63
N SER A 213 8.24 7.53 -28.66
CA SER A 213 9.19 7.36 -27.56
C SER A 213 10.39 6.55 -28.02
N ASP A 214 11.58 6.92 -27.56
CA ASP A 214 12.81 6.17 -27.85
C ASP A 214 12.85 4.86 -27.05
N ASP A 215 12.67 3.76 -27.76
CA ASP A 215 12.68 2.39 -27.25
C ASP A 215 14.06 1.72 -27.41
N THR A 216 15.12 2.47 -27.77
CA THR A 216 16.46 1.93 -28.09
C THR A 216 17.01 1.04 -26.98
N ASP A 217 17.03 1.49 -25.73
CA ASP A 217 17.56 0.72 -24.61
C ASP A 217 16.76 -0.58 -24.35
N ALA A 218 15.45 -0.52 -24.51
CA ALA A 218 14.57 -1.66 -24.31
C ALA A 218 14.75 -2.71 -25.43
N LEU A 219 14.89 -2.26 -26.68
CA LEU A 219 15.20 -3.13 -27.82
C LEU A 219 16.56 -3.80 -27.65
N ASN A 220 17.59 -3.04 -27.26
CA ASN A 220 18.93 -3.55 -27.03
C ASN A 220 18.96 -4.65 -25.95
N LYS A 221 18.26 -4.41 -24.82
CA LYS A 221 18.14 -5.42 -23.75
C LYS A 221 17.34 -6.65 -24.22
N ALA A 222 16.30 -6.46 -25.02
CA ALA A 222 15.46 -7.55 -25.51
C ALA A 222 16.18 -8.43 -26.55
N PHE A 223 17.04 -7.88 -27.39
CA PHE A 223 17.69 -8.59 -28.51
C PHE A 223 18.79 -9.58 -28.09
N VAL A 224 19.17 -9.63 -26.80
CA VAL A 224 20.17 -10.56 -26.25
C VAL A 224 19.65 -12.02 -26.15
N GLY A 225 18.46 -12.32 -26.68
CA GLY A 225 17.88 -13.67 -26.68
C GLY A 225 16.57 -13.71 -27.46
N PRO A 226 15.84 -14.84 -27.45
CA PRO A 226 14.54 -14.94 -28.11
C PRO A 226 13.58 -13.85 -27.65
N VAL A 227 13.03 -13.11 -28.61
CA VAL A 227 12.16 -11.97 -28.34
C VAL A 227 10.94 -12.01 -29.24
N THR A 228 9.78 -11.70 -28.65
CA THR A 228 8.55 -11.42 -29.38
C THR A 228 8.24 -9.94 -29.29
N LEU A 229 8.18 -9.26 -30.44
CA LEU A 229 7.67 -7.90 -30.51
C LEU A 229 6.16 -7.97 -30.64
N THR A 230 5.45 -7.51 -29.62
CA THR A 230 3.98 -7.40 -29.64
C THR A 230 3.56 -6.17 -30.43
N LYS A 231 2.25 -6.05 -30.69
CA LYS A 231 1.67 -4.99 -31.51
C LYS A 231 2.14 -3.60 -31.06
N GLY A 232 2.66 -2.83 -32.01
CA GLY A 232 3.16 -1.47 -31.76
C GLY A 232 4.23 -1.04 -32.75
N ILE A 233 4.67 0.22 -32.62
CA ILE A 233 5.78 0.78 -33.39
C ILE A 233 6.92 1.09 -32.42
N TYR A 234 7.99 0.32 -32.47
CA TYR A 234 9.17 0.49 -31.65
C TYR A 234 10.12 1.46 -32.35
N LEU A 235 10.23 2.69 -31.85
CA LEU A 235 11.10 3.70 -32.41
C LEU A 235 12.48 3.60 -31.74
N GLY A 236 13.54 3.28 -32.49
CA GLY A 236 14.86 3.17 -31.87
C GLY A 236 16.00 2.91 -32.84
N ASN A 237 17.21 2.84 -32.29
CA ASN A 237 18.45 2.48 -32.98
C ASN A 237 19.11 1.28 -32.30
N PRO A 238 18.62 0.04 -32.55
CA PRO A 238 19.24 -1.15 -32.00
C PRO A 238 20.74 -1.26 -32.36
N PHE A 239 21.55 -1.71 -31.41
CA PHE A 239 22.96 -2.02 -31.66
C PHE A 239 23.10 -3.28 -32.50
N ALA A 240 24.28 -3.46 -33.09
CA ALA A 240 24.61 -4.68 -33.80
C ALA A 240 24.63 -5.87 -32.84
N VAL A 241 24.07 -7.01 -33.27
CA VAL A 241 24.04 -8.25 -32.49
C VAL A 241 24.55 -9.41 -33.32
N SER A 242 25.25 -10.36 -32.70
CA SER A 242 25.75 -11.52 -33.43
C SER A 242 24.70 -12.59 -33.68
N ARG A 243 23.55 -12.50 -33.01
CA ARG A 243 22.44 -13.42 -33.21
C ARG A 243 21.14 -12.79 -32.79
N LEU A 244 20.12 -12.91 -33.62
CA LEU A 244 18.78 -12.38 -33.31
C LEU A 244 17.72 -13.44 -33.59
N PHE A 245 16.87 -13.69 -32.59
CA PHE A 245 15.67 -14.52 -32.71
C PHE A 245 14.45 -13.64 -32.47
N LEU A 246 13.95 -13.04 -33.54
CA LEU A 246 12.87 -12.06 -33.49
C LEU A 246 11.63 -12.61 -34.19
N LYS A 247 10.52 -12.56 -33.47
CA LYS A 247 9.18 -12.74 -34.05
C LYS A 247 8.33 -11.51 -33.77
N GLY A 248 7.74 -10.93 -34.80
CA GLY A 248 6.72 -9.90 -34.64
C GLY A 248 5.31 -10.47 -34.51
N ILE A 249 4.44 -9.71 -33.85
CA ILE A 249 2.98 -9.90 -33.83
C ILE A 249 2.37 -8.52 -34.08
N ASP A 250 2.06 -8.21 -35.34
CA ASP A 250 1.59 -6.87 -35.77
C ASP A 250 2.53 -5.74 -35.28
N ALA A 251 3.84 -6.00 -35.30
CA ALA A 251 4.87 -5.09 -34.82
C ALA A 251 5.58 -4.37 -35.96
N GLU A 252 6.11 -3.18 -35.68
CA GLU A 252 6.99 -2.42 -36.57
C GLU A 252 8.21 -1.92 -35.79
N ILE A 253 9.42 -2.11 -36.31
CA ILE A 253 10.60 -1.37 -35.83
C ILE A 253 10.80 -0.18 -36.76
N LYS A 254 10.68 1.03 -36.22
CA LYS A 254 10.95 2.26 -36.94
C LYS A 254 12.30 2.80 -36.50
N LYS A 255 13.14 3.17 -37.46
CA LYS A 255 14.41 3.81 -37.14
C LYS A 255 14.18 5.15 -36.43
N LEU A 256 14.93 5.42 -35.37
CA LEU A 256 14.91 6.73 -34.73
C LEU A 256 15.61 7.76 -35.63
N ASP A 257 16.83 7.47 -36.06
CA ASP A 257 17.63 8.39 -36.88
C ASP A 257 17.26 8.37 -38.37
N SER A 258 17.62 9.44 -39.06
CA SER A 258 17.45 9.58 -40.51
C SER A 258 18.50 8.85 -41.34
N SER A 259 19.53 8.26 -40.73
CA SER A 259 20.60 7.52 -41.43
C SER A 259 21.18 6.41 -40.54
N GLY A 260 21.82 5.43 -41.16
CA GLY A 260 22.33 4.22 -40.52
C GLY A 260 21.41 3.02 -40.69
N ASN A 261 21.91 1.84 -40.33
CA ASN A 261 21.13 0.61 -40.41
C ASN A 261 20.08 0.54 -39.28
N ILE A 262 19.05 -0.31 -39.45
CA ILE A 262 18.03 -0.53 -38.41
C ILE A 262 18.36 -1.79 -37.62
N ILE A 263 18.54 -2.90 -38.31
CA ILE A 263 19.02 -4.15 -37.73
C ILE A 263 20.38 -4.45 -38.36
N SER A 264 21.41 -4.56 -37.53
CA SER A 264 22.74 -4.98 -37.95
C SER A 264 23.08 -6.30 -37.27
N LEU A 265 23.47 -7.29 -38.07
CA LEU A 265 23.89 -8.59 -37.57
C LEU A 265 25.35 -8.84 -37.96
N ASP A 266 26.21 -9.11 -36.98
CA ASP A 266 27.64 -9.34 -37.20
C ASP A 266 28.02 -10.76 -36.76
N SER A 267 28.47 -11.62 -37.68
CA SER A 267 28.62 -13.08 -37.45
C SER A 267 27.29 -13.73 -37.05
N ALA A 268 26.28 -13.55 -37.91
CA ALA A 268 24.85 -13.71 -37.65
C ALA A 268 24.34 -15.16 -37.48
N ASP A 269 25.19 -16.09 -37.03
CA ASP A 269 24.93 -17.51 -36.97
C ASP A 269 23.61 -17.86 -36.28
N ASN A 270 22.78 -18.68 -36.95
CA ASN A 270 21.48 -19.15 -36.45
C ASN A 270 20.45 -18.04 -36.21
N SER A 271 20.59 -16.87 -36.84
CA SER A 271 19.61 -15.79 -36.70
C SER A 271 18.30 -16.11 -37.42
N CYS A 272 17.18 -15.77 -36.78
CA CYS A 272 15.84 -15.87 -37.33
C CYS A 272 15.08 -14.57 -37.10
N ILE A 273 14.60 -13.95 -38.18
CA ILE A 273 13.73 -12.77 -38.12
C ILE A 273 12.47 -13.08 -38.90
N THR A 274 11.31 -13.00 -38.25
CA THR A 274 10.03 -13.28 -38.89
C THR A 274 8.88 -12.37 -38.46
N ASP A 275 7.91 -12.19 -39.36
CA ASP A 275 6.61 -11.56 -39.11
C ASP A 275 6.69 -10.12 -38.58
N ILE A 276 7.58 -9.31 -39.17
CA ILE A 276 7.91 -7.96 -38.68
C ILE A 276 7.89 -6.92 -39.81
N ARG A 277 7.41 -5.71 -39.50
CA ARG A 277 7.59 -4.54 -40.37
C ARG A 277 8.83 -3.78 -39.94
N ILE A 278 9.60 -3.28 -40.88
CA ILE A 278 10.79 -2.49 -40.60
C ILE A 278 10.72 -1.20 -41.41
N ARG A 279 10.72 -0.05 -40.74
CA ARG A 279 10.55 1.26 -41.36
C ARG A 279 11.77 2.15 -41.18
N ALA A 280 12.32 2.66 -42.27
CA ALA A 280 13.33 3.71 -42.19
C ALA A 280 12.70 5.09 -41.95
N ASN A 281 13.46 6.00 -41.34
CA ASN A 281 13.01 7.35 -41.00
C ASN A 281 13.80 8.43 -41.78
N LYS A 282 14.07 8.15 -43.06
CA LYS A 282 14.93 9.00 -43.91
C LYS A 282 14.29 10.33 -44.32
N GLY A 283 12.98 10.45 -44.23
CA GLY A 283 12.24 11.72 -44.40
C GLY A 283 12.44 12.38 -45.77
N GLY A 284 12.55 11.60 -46.85
CA GLY A 284 12.79 12.11 -48.20
C GLY A 284 14.23 12.54 -48.48
N ASN A 285 15.16 12.35 -47.53
CA ASN A 285 16.56 12.69 -47.73
C ASN A 285 17.24 11.68 -48.69
N ALA A 286 17.50 12.12 -49.93
CA ALA A 286 18.14 11.30 -50.96
C ALA A 286 19.58 10.87 -50.60
N ASP A 287 20.25 11.61 -49.72
CA ASP A 287 21.62 11.31 -49.26
C ASP A 287 21.67 10.45 -48.01
N ALA A 288 20.55 10.23 -47.33
CA ALA A 288 20.48 9.33 -46.19
C ALA A 288 20.85 7.90 -46.58
N SER A 289 21.92 7.39 -45.99
CA SER A 289 22.42 6.03 -46.23
C SER A 289 22.02 5.09 -45.09
N GLY A 290 21.63 3.87 -45.42
CA GLY A 290 21.38 2.83 -44.43
C GLY A 290 20.52 1.71 -44.97
N HIS A 291 20.78 0.50 -44.48
CA HIS A 291 20.04 -0.71 -44.80
C HIS A 291 18.99 -1.00 -43.71
N HIS A 292 17.82 -1.53 -44.08
CA HIS A 292 16.85 -1.94 -43.05
C HIS A 292 17.40 -3.13 -42.26
N ILE A 293 17.90 -4.14 -42.97
CA ILE A 293 18.65 -5.24 -42.38
C ILE A 293 20.01 -5.35 -43.08
N ALA A 294 21.08 -5.28 -42.31
CA ALA A 294 22.45 -5.53 -42.75
C ALA A 294 22.99 -6.77 -42.05
N VAL A 295 23.47 -7.73 -42.81
CA VAL A 295 24.02 -9.00 -42.32
C VAL A 295 25.45 -9.13 -42.79
N ALA A 296 26.38 -9.07 -41.84
CA ALA A 296 27.81 -9.24 -42.04
C ALA A 296 28.22 -10.63 -41.58
N ASP A 297 28.50 -11.53 -42.53
CA ASP A 297 28.82 -12.94 -42.28
C ASP A 297 27.71 -13.72 -41.53
N GLY A 298 27.85 -15.04 -41.53
CA GLY A 298 27.01 -15.95 -40.74
C GLY A 298 26.56 -17.18 -41.50
N LYS A 299 25.93 -18.11 -40.77
CA LYS A 299 25.36 -19.36 -41.31
C LYS A 299 24.03 -19.72 -40.68
N GLU A 300 23.28 -20.61 -41.34
CA GLU A 300 21.98 -21.13 -40.88
C GLU A 300 20.97 -20.04 -40.49
N MET A 301 20.81 -19.05 -41.38
CA MET A 301 19.93 -17.91 -41.13
C MET A 301 18.58 -18.02 -41.85
N SER A 302 17.52 -17.48 -41.26
CA SER A 302 16.20 -17.39 -41.88
C SER A 302 15.55 -16.02 -41.71
N PHE A 303 15.09 -15.44 -42.81
CA PHE A 303 14.36 -14.17 -42.86
C PHE A 303 13.05 -14.41 -43.60
N SER A 304 11.92 -14.26 -42.92
CA SER A 304 10.60 -14.58 -43.49
C SER A 304 9.53 -13.56 -43.13
N ASN A 305 8.60 -13.28 -44.04
CA ASN A 305 7.44 -12.40 -43.76
C ASN A 305 7.87 -11.03 -43.22
N ILE A 306 8.80 -10.38 -43.92
CA ILE A 306 9.32 -9.06 -43.54
C ILE A 306 8.83 -8.02 -44.55
N ASP A 307 8.17 -6.99 -44.03
CA ASP A 307 7.74 -5.84 -44.81
C ASP A 307 8.72 -4.68 -44.60
N ILE A 308 9.41 -4.30 -45.66
CA ILE A 308 10.37 -3.19 -45.72
C ILE A 308 9.61 -1.92 -46.11
N LEU A 309 9.60 -0.93 -45.22
CA LEU A 309 8.83 0.30 -45.37
C LEU A 309 9.75 1.52 -45.44
N GLY A 310 9.38 2.52 -46.25
CA GLY A 310 10.12 3.78 -46.34
C GLY A 310 11.53 3.60 -46.93
N ALA A 311 11.67 2.70 -47.91
CA ALA A 311 12.91 2.47 -48.63
C ALA A 311 13.26 3.65 -49.56
N GLU A 312 13.80 4.71 -48.96
CA GLU A 312 14.25 5.93 -49.65
C GLU A 312 15.78 6.06 -49.57
N GLY A 313 16.36 7.01 -50.32
CA GLY A 313 17.79 7.32 -50.28
C GLY A 313 18.71 6.16 -50.67
N LYS A 314 19.92 6.11 -50.10
CA LYS A 314 20.94 5.08 -50.41
C LYS A 314 20.81 3.89 -49.46
N GLY A 315 20.86 2.67 -49.97
CA GLY A 315 20.83 1.44 -49.16
C GLY A 315 19.98 0.33 -49.79
N ALA A 316 19.70 -0.71 -48.99
CA ALA A 316 18.92 -1.87 -49.41
C ALA A 316 18.02 -2.33 -48.26
N GLY A 317 16.87 -2.91 -48.57
CA GLY A 317 15.97 -3.48 -47.56
C GLY A 317 16.61 -4.66 -46.81
N LEU A 318 17.36 -5.50 -47.52
CA LEU A 318 18.10 -6.61 -46.95
C LEU A 318 19.43 -6.73 -47.68
N LEU A 319 20.53 -6.55 -46.96
CA LEU A 319 21.88 -6.68 -47.49
C LEU A 319 22.62 -7.82 -46.78
N PHE A 320 23.16 -8.73 -47.57
CA PHE A 320 24.13 -9.73 -47.15
C PHE A 320 25.49 -9.34 -47.73
N TYR A 321 26.50 -9.23 -46.89
CA TYR A 321 27.86 -8.96 -47.33
C TYR A 321 28.88 -9.75 -46.49
N PRO A 322 29.96 -10.24 -47.11
CA PRO A 322 31.08 -10.78 -46.37
C PRO A 322 31.86 -9.64 -45.70
N ASN A 323 32.30 -9.84 -44.47
CA ASN A 323 33.17 -8.95 -43.71
C ASN A 323 34.50 -9.65 -43.41
N ALA A 324 34.46 -10.84 -42.80
CA ALA A 324 35.62 -11.67 -42.49
C ALA A 324 35.51 -13.10 -43.03
N ILE A 325 34.30 -13.68 -43.07
CA ILE A 325 34.05 -15.06 -43.48
C ILE A 325 32.95 -15.11 -44.54
N PRO A 326 33.20 -15.59 -45.77
CA PRO A 326 32.14 -15.75 -46.77
C PRO A 326 30.97 -16.57 -46.20
N PHE A 327 29.73 -16.21 -46.53
CA PHE A 327 28.55 -16.96 -46.10
C PHE A 327 28.71 -18.45 -46.40
N GLN A 328 28.51 -19.29 -45.38
CA GLN A 328 28.59 -20.74 -45.49
C GLN A 328 27.22 -21.36 -45.19
N GLU A 329 27.01 -22.58 -45.70
CA GLU A 329 25.86 -23.44 -45.39
C GLU A 329 24.53 -22.96 -46.00
N ARG A 330 23.76 -22.08 -45.34
CA ARG A 330 22.34 -21.83 -45.69
C ARG A 330 21.83 -20.45 -45.27
N ILE A 331 21.24 -19.73 -46.23
CA ILE A 331 20.45 -18.50 -46.01
C ILE A 331 19.08 -18.72 -46.63
N ILE A 332 18.02 -18.69 -45.81
CA ILE A 332 16.64 -18.74 -46.29
C ILE A 332 16.04 -17.34 -46.24
N VAL A 333 15.56 -16.88 -47.39
CA VAL A 333 14.83 -15.62 -47.50
C VAL A 333 13.50 -15.91 -48.19
N THR A 334 12.38 -15.65 -47.51
CA THR A 334 11.04 -15.91 -48.05
C THR A 334 10.08 -14.76 -47.74
N ASN A 335 9.18 -14.45 -48.69
CA ASN A 335 8.13 -13.45 -48.51
C ASN A 335 8.62 -12.11 -47.91
N ILE A 336 9.63 -11.52 -48.55
CA ILE A 336 10.09 -10.16 -48.26
C ILE A 336 9.35 -9.22 -49.21
N ARG A 337 8.73 -8.18 -48.66
CA ARG A 337 7.95 -7.20 -49.43
C ARG A 337 8.52 -5.81 -49.20
N GLY A 338 8.51 -4.98 -50.23
CA GLY A 338 8.85 -3.57 -50.12
C GLY A 338 7.64 -2.71 -50.48
N SER A 339 7.42 -1.64 -49.72
CA SER A 339 6.47 -0.57 -50.05
C SER A 339 7.03 0.79 -49.70
#